data_AF-A0A8J3S5F3-F1
#
_entry.id   AF-A0A8J3S5F3-F1
#
_cell.length_a   1.000
_cell.length_b   1.000
_cell.length_c   1.000
_cell.angle_alpha   90.00
_cell.angle_beta   90.00
_cell.angle_gamma   90.00
#
_symmetry.space_group_name_H-M   'P 1'
#
loop_
_entity.id
_entity.type
_entity.pdbx_description
1 polymer ?
#
loop_
_entity_poly.entity_id
_entity_poly.type
_entity_poly.pdbx_seq_one_letter_code
_entity_poly.pdbx_strand_id
1 'polypeptide(L)'
;MAAAGDSGGALTYPAALPGVLAVGALGRLGTFPPDSADLVHLDGLPTPEGVFVPRFSAGGPGLDCCAPGLVIVSGLPPTSYGPRGGTATAAAHVAAVAAPVLAHHPMFRPEPGRSQAVRDSVRVDRLFEIIRASCRPLPQLDPSRVGAGVPDAAVAAGVAPVGAYAPVAAPYGPLPALVTREEQAAALLEPLHAAMRAAGLAGEEERP
;
A
#
# COMPACT_ATOMS: atom_id res chain seq x y z
N MET A 1 2.92 -12.56 1.98
CA MET A 1 3.00 -11.30 2.74
C MET A 1 1.83 -11.23 3.71
N ALA A 2 2.00 -10.61 4.86
CA ALA A 2 1.01 -10.57 5.93
C ALA A 2 1.03 -9.24 6.69
N ALA A 3 -0.11 -8.90 7.28
CA ALA A 3 -0.29 -7.75 8.15
C ALA A 3 0.54 -7.90 9.43
N ALA A 4 1.32 -6.88 9.80
CA ALA A 4 2.11 -6.89 11.03
C ALA A 4 1.25 -7.05 12.29
N GLY A 5 0.03 -6.48 12.28
CA GLY A 5 -0.89 -6.45 13.42
C GLY A 5 -1.25 -5.01 13.82
N ASP A 6 -2.45 -4.84 14.38
CA ASP A 6 -3.02 -3.52 14.71
C ASP A 6 -3.02 -3.23 16.22
N SER A 7 -2.10 -3.84 16.97
CA SER A 7 -1.99 -3.70 18.44
C SER A 7 -1.00 -2.62 18.90
N GLY A 8 -0.18 -2.07 17.98
CA GLY A 8 0.95 -1.18 18.28
C GLY A 8 2.14 -1.88 18.93
N GLY A 9 2.05 -3.19 19.17
CA GLY A 9 3.08 -3.99 19.82
C GLY A 9 3.99 -4.73 18.84
N ALA A 10 4.41 -5.93 19.23
CA ALA A 10 5.21 -6.82 18.39
C ALA A 10 4.40 -7.41 17.23
N LEU A 11 5.11 -7.90 16.21
CA LEU A 11 4.53 -8.60 15.06
C LEU A 11 3.67 -9.79 15.52
N THR A 12 2.52 -9.95 14.89
CA THR A 12 1.58 -11.04 15.16
C THR A 12 1.71 -12.16 14.12
N TYR A 13 1.23 -13.36 14.47
CA TYR A 13 1.14 -14.46 13.50
C TYR A 13 0.07 -14.14 12.43
N PRO A 14 0.32 -14.38 11.12
CA PRO A 14 1.48 -15.09 10.54
C PRO A 14 2.66 -14.18 10.15
N ALA A 15 2.60 -12.86 10.31
CA ALA A 15 3.69 -11.95 9.94
C ALA A 15 4.98 -12.18 10.74
N ALA A 16 4.89 -12.73 11.95
CA ALA A 16 6.07 -13.09 12.75
C ALA A 16 6.81 -14.36 12.27
N LEU A 17 6.31 -15.08 11.25
CA LEU A 17 6.97 -16.30 10.76
C LEU A 17 8.15 -15.99 9.82
N PRO A 18 9.24 -16.78 9.89
CA PRO A 18 10.26 -16.77 8.85
C PRO A 18 9.67 -17.07 7.48
N GLY A 19 10.13 -16.37 6.44
CA GLY A 19 9.62 -16.54 5.08
C GLY A 19 8.25 -15.90 4.84
N VAL A 20 7.76 -15.05 5.74
CA VAL A 20 6.59 -14.20 5.51
C VAL A 20 7.05 -12.75 5.43
N LEU A 21 6.77 -12.08 4.32
CA LEU A 21 6.99 -10.63 4.20
C LEU A 21 6.00 -9.88 5.10
N ALA A 22 6.48 -9.31 6.20
CA ALA A 22 5.70 -8.59 7.20
C ALA A 22 5.52 -7.12 6.81
N VAL A 23 4.27 -6.64 6.83
CA VAL A 23 3.91 -5.29 6.35
C VAL A 23 3.28 -4.44 7.44
N GLY A 24 3.91 -3.30 7.73
CA GLY A 24 3.42 -2.25 8.62
C GLY A 24 2.56 -1.23 7.89
N ALA A 25 1.75 -0.48 8.64
CA ALA A 25 0.89 0.56 8.10
C ALA A 25 1.54 1.95 8.23
N LEU A 26 1.26 2.80 7.25
CA LEU A 26 1.55 4.23 7.28
C LEU A 26 0.26 5.03 7.15
N GLY A 27 0.25 6.19 7.82
CA GLY A 27 -0.69 7.27 7.57
C GLY A 27 0.01 8.46 6.92
N ARG A 28 -0.77 9.36 6.33
CA ARG A 28 -0.25 10.62 5.80
C ARG A 28 -1.19 11.77 6.13
N LEU A 29 -0.68 12.79 6.81
CA LEU A 29 -1.45 14.01 7.06
C LEU A 29 -1.76 14.73 5.74
N GLY A 30 -2.91 15.40 5.70
CA GLY A 30 -3.41 16.02 4.48
C GLY A 30 -3.96 15.04 3.44
N THR A 31 -4.08 13.75 3.73
CA THR A 31 -4.88 12.84 2.88
C THR A 31 -6.27 12.55 3.43
N PHE A 32 -6.61 13.15 4.58
CA PHE A 32 -7.91 13.06 5.24
C PHE A 32 -8.19 14.37 6.00
N PRO A 33 -9.46 14.67 6.32
CA PRO A 33 -9.84 15.94 6.95
C PRO A 33 -9.10 16.19 8.27
N PRO A 34 -8.68 17.44 8.56
CA PRO A 34 -7.94 17.79 9.77
C PRO A 34 -8.76 17.70 11.06
N ASP A 35 -10.07 17.51 10.96
CA ASP A 35 -11.00 17.27 12.06
C ASP A 35 -11.43 15.78 12.16
N SER A 36 -10.82 14.88 11.38
CA SER A 36 -11.15 13.46 11.42
C SER A 36 -10.78 12.83 12.77
N ALA A 37 -11.63 11.93 13.24
CA ALA A 37 -11.34 11.05 14.38
C ALA A 37 -10.07 10.20 14.15
N ASP A 38 -9.69 9.95 12.89
CA ASP A 38 -8.49 9.18 12.52
C ASP A 38 -7.18 9.83 13.02
N LEU A 39 -7.19 11.13 13.35
CA LEU A 39 -6.04 11.79 13.97
C LEU A 39 -5.63 11.19 15.31
N VAL A 40 -6.52 10.45 15.99
CA VAL A 40 -6.18 9.69 17.21
C VAL A 40 -5.05 8.69 16.97
N HIS A 41 -4.84 8.28 15.72
CA HIS A 41 -3.80 7.35 15.35
C HIS A 41 -2.43 8.00 15.09
N LEU A 42 -2.37 9.32 14.98
CA LEU A 42 -1.11 10.04 14.86
C LEU A 42 -0.25 9.79 16.10
N ASP A 43 1.00 9.40 15.86
CA ASP A 43 1.98 9.12 16.91
C ASP A 43 3.37 9.55 16.43
N GLY A 44 4.13 10.17 17.33
CA GLY A 44 5.41 10.80 16.99
C GLY A 44 5.28 11.99 16.04
N LEU A 45 6.44 12.46 15.56
CA LEU A 45 6.52 13.55 14.59
C LEU A 45 6.41 12.99 13.16
N PRO A 46 5.48 13.47 12.33
CA PRO A 46 5.44 13.09 10.92
C PRO A 46 6.67 13.61 10.18
N THR A 47 7.01 12.94 9.08
CA THR A 47 7.98 13.43 8.09
C THR A 47 7.54 14.78 7.48
N PRO A 48 8.44 15.55 6.83
CA PRO A 48 8.06 16.77 6.12
C PRO A 48 6.94 16.57 5.08
N GLU A 49 6.83 15.37 4.51
CA GLU A 49 5.79 14.98 3.56
C GLU A 49 4.46 14.59 4.24
N GLY A 50 4.39 14.68 5.57
CA GLY A 50 3.23 14.36 6.39
C GLY A 50 3.07 12.87 6.70
N VAL A 51 4.02 12.01 6.29
CA VAL A 51 3.96 10.56 6.53
C VAL A 51 4.30 10.25 7.98
N PHE A 52 3.54 9.35 8.61
CA PHE A 52 3.76 8.87 9.98
C PHE A 52 3.39 7.40 10.12
N VAL A 53 3.86 6.77 11.19
CA VAL A 53 3.45 5.41 11.57
C VAL A 53 2.27 5.51 12.53
N PRO A 54 1.07 4.99 12.19
CA PRO A 54 -0.07 4.99 13.09
C PRO A 54 0.24 4.21 14.37
N ARG A 55 -0.26 4.67 15.53
CA ARG A 55 -0.01 3.99 16.83
C ARG A 55 -0.43 2.52 16.89
N PHE A 56 -1.41 2.13 16.07
CA PHE A 56 -1.85 0.73 16.01
C PHE A 56 -0.88 -0.16 15.22
N SER A 57 -0.03 0.41 14.35
CA SER A 57 0.83 -0.42 13.50
C SER A 57 1.88 -1.09 14.36
N ALA A 58 1.75 -2.41 14.51
CA ALA A 58 2.77 -3.25 15.11
C ALA A 58 4.10 -3.13 14.34
N GLY A 59 5.19 -3.37 15.04
CA GLY A 59 6.54 -3.32 14.49
C GLY A 59 7.54 -4.11 15.32
N GLY A 60 8.81 -3.96 15.01
CA GLY A 60 9.92 -4.60 15.70
C GLY A 60 10.81 -5.43 14.77
N PRO A 61 11.71 -6.25 15.35
CA PRO A 61 12.58 -7.12 14.59
C PRO A 61 11.77 -8.07 13.70
N GLY A 62 12.05 -8.07 12.39
CA GLY A 62 11.35 -8.88 11.40
C GLY A 62 10.33 -8.13 10.55
N LEU A 63 10.09 -6.84 10.79
CA LEU A 63 9.28 -6.03 9.88
C LEU A 63 10.04 -5.77 8.57
N ASP A 64 9.51 -6.21 7.44
CA ASP A 64 10.20 -6.12 6.14
C ASP A 64 10.00 -4.77 5.47
N CYS A 65 8.77 -4.26 5.45
CA CYS A 65 8.43 -2.98 4.83
C CYS A 65 7.13 -2.40 5.40
N CYS A 66 6.73 -1.25 4.88
CA CYS A 66 5.47 -0.61 5.22
C CYS A 66 4.77 -0.08 3.96
N ALA A 67 3.48 0.19 4.08
CA ALA A 67 2.67 0.72 2.99
C ALA A 67 1.51 1.56 3.52
N PRO A 68 0.83 2.35 2.67
CA PRO A 68 -0.37 3.08 3.06
C PRO A 68 -1.42 2.16 3.69
N GLY A 69 -1.85 2.48 4.91
CA GLY A 69 -2.74 1.62 5.69
C GLY A 69 -3.66 2.37 6.65
N LEU A 70 -3.76 3.69 6.57
CA LEU A 70 -4.69 4.48 7.37
C LEU A 70 -5.49 5.42 6.46
N VAL A 71 -6.81 5.47 6.67
CA VAL A 71 -7.80 6.20 5.85
C VAL A 71 -7.66 5.95 4.34
N ILE A 72 -7.52 4.67 3.97
CA ILE A 72 -7.50 4.27 2.56
C ILE A 72 -8.93 4.07 2.10
N VAL A 73 -9.34 4.74 1.02
CA VAL A 73 -10.65 4.48 0.43
C VAL A 73 -10.63 3.11 -0.26
N SER A 74 -11.56 2.25 0.13
CA SER A 74 -11.72 0.91 -0.44
C SER A 74 -13.19 0.53 -0.53
N GLY A 75 -13.49 -0.46 -1.38
CA GLY A 75 -14.82 -1.04 -1.49
C GLY A 75 -15.31 -1.67 -0.17
N LEU A 76 -16.59 -1.51 0.10
CA LEU A 76 -17.35 -2.07 1.21
C LEU A 76 -18.56 -2.82 0.66
N PRO A 77 -18.88 -4.01 1.20
CA PRO A 77 -20.14 -4.68 0.87
C PRO A 77 -21.34 -3.81 1.30
N PRO A 78 -22.47 -3.81 0.58
CA PRO A 78 -22.73 -4.54 -0.67
C PRO A 78 -22.17 -3.88 -1.93
N THR A 79 -22.18 -2.54 -2.05
CA THR A 79 -21.66 -1.78 -3.21
C THR A 79 -21.37 -0.33 -2.81
N SER A 80 -20.53 -0.11 -1.80
CA SER A 80 -20.16 1.23 -1.35
C SER A 80 -18.66 1.39 -1.19
N TYR A 81 -18.23 2.61 -0.89
CA TYR A 81 -16.84 2.95 -0.60
C TYR A 81 -16.75 3.59 0.76
N GLY A 82 -15.63 3.34 1.45
CA GLY A 82 -15.36 4.01 2.71
C GLY A 82 -13.91 3.92 3.12
N PRO A 83 -13.52 4.72 4.12
CA PRO A 83 -12.18 4.66 4.67
C PRO A 83 -11.96 3.32 5.39
N ARG A 84 -10.80 2.72 5.13
CA ARG A 84 -10.29 1.52 5.80
C ARG A 84 -8.92 1.82 6.38
N GLY A 85 -8.71 1.38 7.62
CA GLY A 85 -7.43 1.43 8.32
C GLY A 85 -7.00 0.03 8.73
N GLY A 86 -5.70 -0.16 8.90
CA GLY A 86 -5.08 -1.39 9.39
C GLY A 86 -3.88 -1.84 8.56
N THR A 87 -3.01 -2.62 9.19
CA THR A 87 -1.87 -3.29 8.56
C THR A 87 -2.31 -4.31 7.51
N ALA A 88 -3.55 -4.82 7.58
CA ALA A 88 -4.14 -5.63 6.51
C ALA A 88 -4.32 -4.84 5.20
N THR A 89 -4.74 -3.58 5.29
CA THR A 89 -4.84 -2.68 4.13
C THR A 89 -3.45 -2.39 3.54
N ALA A 90 -2.45 -2.19 4.40
CA ALA A 90 -1.08 -2.02 3.96
C ALA A 90 -0.53 -3.29 3.28
N ALA A 91 -0.78 -4.47 3.83
CA ALA A 91 -0.40 -5.73 3.21
C ALA A 91 -1.07 -5.93 1.84
N ALA A 92 -2.33 -5.53 1.68
CA ALA A 92 -3.02 -5.53 0.40
C ALA A 92 -2.36 -4.60 -0.63
N HIS A 93 -1.88 -3.42 -0.22
CA HIS A 93 -1.09 -2.54 -1.10
C HIS A 93 0.18 -3.21 -1.60
N VAL A 94 0.95 -3.85 -0.71
CA VAL A 94 2.17 -4.56 -1.12
C VAL A 94 1.84 -5.74 -2.05
N ALA A 95 0.68 -6.38 -1.86
CA ALA A 95 0.20 -7.43 -2.76
C ALA A 95 -0.12 -6.88 -4.15
N ALA A 96 -0.74 -5.70 -4.23
CA ALA A 96 -0.97 -5.01 -5.49
C ALA A 96 0.36 -4.62 -6.18
N VAL A 97 1.38 -4.20 -5.43
CA VAL A 97 2.72 -3.93 -5.98
C VAL A 97 3.39 -5.21 -6.52
N ALA A 98 3.20 -6.35 -5.87
CA ALA A 98 3.74 -7.62 -6.33
C ALA A 98 3.05 -8.17 -7.60
N ALA A 99 1.79 -7.80 -7.85
CA ALA A 99 1.02 -8.29 -8.99
C ALA A 99 1.69 -8.03 -10.36
N PRO A 100 2.11 -6.80 -10.73
CA PRO A 100 2.81 -6.56 -11.99
C PRO A 100 4.17 -7.26 -12.07
N VAL A 101 4.88 -7.42 -10.95
CA VAL A 101 6.12 -8.21 -10.90
C VAL A 101 5.83 -9.66 -11.29
N LEU A 102 4.79 -10.26 -10.70
CA LEU A 102 4.39 -11.62 -11.02
C LEU A 102 3.91 -11.79 -12.47
N ALA A 103 3.26 -10.76 -13.03
CA ALA A 103 2.71 -10.78 -14.38
C ALA A 103 3.78 -10.60 -15.48
N HIS A 104 4.80 -9.78 -15.22
CA HIS A 104 5.70 -9.30 -16.29
C HIS A 104 7.17 -9.67 -16.10
N HIS A 105 7.63 -9.99 -14.89
CA HIS A 105 9.02 -10.32 -14.67
C HIS A 105 9.34 -11.70 -15.29
N PRO A 106 10.45 -11.85 -16.06
CA PRO A 106 10.77 -13.10 -16.78
C PRO A 106 10.85 -14.35 -15.91
N MET A 107 11.22 -14.21 -14.64
CA MET A 107 11.24 -15.32 -13.69
C MET A 107 9.86 -15.82 -13.27
N PHE A 108 8.84 -14.96 -13.26
CA PHE A 108 7.51 -15.29 -12.71
C PHE A 108 6.45 -15.52 -13.78
N ARG A 109 6.59 -14.85 -14.93
CA ARG A 109 5.63 -14.89 -16.02
C ARG A 109 5.55 -16.30 -16.63
N PRO A 110 4.34 -16.85 -16.84
CA PRO A 110 4.18 -18.05 -17.65
C PRO A 110 4.53 -17.79 -19.11
N GLU A 111 5.45 -18.56 -19.68
CA GLU A 111 5.80 -18.49 -21.11
C GLU A 111 5.10 -19.61 -21.89
N PRO A 112 4.47 -19.31 -23.05
CA PRO A 112 3.95 -20.35 -23.94
C PRO A 112 5.05 -21.33 -24.36
N GLY A 113 4.82 -22.63 -24.17
CA GLY A 113 5.80 -23.68 -24.51
C GLY A 113 6.83 -23.98 -23.43
N ARG A 114 6.81 -23.28 -22.29
CA ARG A 114 7.63 -23.59 -21.12
C ARG A 114 6.77 -24.33 -20.09
N SER A 115 7.35 -25.32 -19.40
CA SER A 115 6.69 -25.98 -18.27
C SER A 115 6.20 -24.94 -17.26
N GLN A 116 5.04 -25.17 -16.63
CA GLN A 116 4.53 -24.28 -15.58
C GLN A 116 5.65 -23.97 -14.58
N ALA A 117 5.84 -22.68 -14.29
CA ALA A 117 6.84 -22.26 -13.31
C ALA A 117 6.60 -22.99 -11.98
N VAL A 118 7.62 -23.68 -11.49
CA VAL A 118 7.56 -24.41 -10.22
C VAL A 118 7.23 -23.40 -9.12
N ARG A 119 6.18 -23.69 -8.36
CA ARG A 119 5.78 -22.87 -7.20
C ARG A 119 6.56 -23.35 -5.98
N ASP A 120 7.81 -22.91 -5.88
CA ASP A 120 8.70 -23.24 -4.76
C ASP A 120 8.98 -22.02 -3.87
N SER A 121 9.73 -22.25 -2.79
CA SER A 121 10.16 -21.21 -1.86
C SER A 121 11.13 -20.23 -2.52
N VAL A 122 12.00 -20.68 -3.42
CA VAL A 122 12.96 -19.81 -4.13
C VAL A 122 12.24 -18.71 -4.90
N ARG A 123 11.11 -19.04 -5.54
CA ARG A 123 10.26 -18.08 -6.23
C ARG A 123 9.67 -17.04 -5.27
N VAL A 124 9.26 -17.46 -4.08
CA VAL A 124 8.72 -16.55 -3.05
C VAL A 124 9.82 -15.65 -2.48
N ASP A 125 10.97 -16.23 -2.14
CA ASP A 125 12.13 -15.51 -1.61
C ASP A 125 12.57 -14.43 -2.60
N ARG A 126 12.65 -14.77 -3.89
CA ARG A 126 13.04 -13.81 -4.92
C ARG A 126 12.03 -12.69 -5.11
N LEU A 127 10.73 -12.99 -5.00
CA LEU A 127 9.70 -11.94 -5.02
C LEU A 127 9.89 -10.98 -3.85
N PHE A 128 10.14 -11.50 -2.65
CA PHE A 128 10.35 -10.68 -1.46
C PHE A 128 11.65 -9.86 -1.52
N GLU A 129 12.71 -10.39 -2.11
CA GLU A 129 13.91 -9.62 -2.42
C GLU A 129 13.62 -8.43 -3.34
N ILE A 130 12.88 -8.67 -4.43
CA ILE A 130 12.52 -7.60 -5.38
C ILE A 130 11.70 -6.51 -4.68
N ILE A 131 10.70 -6.89 -3.88
CA ILE A 131 9.85 -5.94 -3.15
C ILE A 131 10.66 -5.14 -2.12
N ARG A 132 11.56 -5.78 -1.37
CA ARG A 132 12.41 -5.06 -0.40
C ARG A 132 13.41 -4.14 -1.09
N ALA A 133 14.00 -4.58 -2.20
CA ALA A 133 14.94 -3.77 -2.99
C ALA A 133 14.26 -2.58 -3.68
N SER A 134 12.94 -2.65 -3.95
CA SER A 134 12.18 -1.54 -4.51
C SER A 134 11.69 -0.52 -3.48
N CYS A 135 11.91 -0.78 -2.19
CA CYS A 135 11.44 0.13 -1.15
C CYS A 135 12.13 1.49 -1.22
N ARG A 136 11.33 2.54 -1.08
CA ARG A 136 11.78 3.89 -0.76
C ARG A 136 12.05 3.98 0.74
N PRO A 137 13.30 4.21 1.17
CA PRO A 137 13.62 4.35 2.59
C PRO A 137 12.91 5.56 3.22
N LEU A 138 12.56 5.44 4.50
CA LEU A 138 11.99 6.50 5.32
C LEU A 138 12.92 6.80 6.51
N PRO A 139 14.10 7.41 6.28
CA PRO A 139 15.13 7.57 7.32
C PRO A 139 14.72 8.49 8.47
N GLN A 140 13.66 9.28 8.31
CA GLN A 140 13.10 10.15 9.35
C GLN A 140 12.20 9.40 10.34
N LEU A 141 11.83 8.14 10.04
CA LEU A 141 11.00 7.30 10.89
C LEU A 141 11.83 6.16 11.49
N ASP A 142 11.37 5.63 12.62
CA ASP A 142 12.02 4.51 13.30
C ASP A 142 12.12 3.28 12.38
N PRO A 143 13.33 2.78 12.04
CA PRO A 143 13.51 1.61 11.17
C PRO A 143 12.76 0.36 11.65
N SER A 144 12.59 0.19 12.97
CA SER A 144 11.84 -0.95 13.51
C SER A 144 10.33 -0.86 13.22
N ARG A 145 9.84 0.31 12.83
CA ARG A 145 8.43 0.59 12.52
C ARG A 145 8.14 0.69 11.03
N VAL A 146 9.17 0.81 10.19
CA VAL A 146 9.01 0.98 8.73
C VAL A 146 9.73 -0.06 7.88
N GLY A 147 10.61 -0.87 8.47
CA GLY A 147 11.41 -1.86 7.75
C GLY A 147 12.28 -1.18 6.68
N ALA A 148 12.30 -1.74 5.47
CA ALA A 148 12.99 -1.17 4.32
C ALA A 148 12.32 0.12 3.76
N GLY A 149 11.12 0.47 4.24
CA GLY A 149 10.33 1.61 3.77
C GLY A 149 9.16 1.19 2.86
N VAL A 150 8.83 2.01 1.86
CA VAL A 150 7.61 1.84 1.03
C VAL A 150 7.95 1.26 -0.33
N PRO A 151 7.44 0.07 -0.72
CA PRO A 151 7.68 -0.49 -2.05
C PRO A 151 7.22 0.43 -3.17
N ASP A 152 8.10 0.75 -4.11
CA ASP A 152 7.75 1.47 -5.35
C ASP A 152 7.39 0.46 -6.46
N ALA A 153 6.19 0.61 -7.04
CA ALA A 153 5.68 -0.31 -8.05
C ALA A 153 6.43 -0.25 -9.37
N ALA A 154 6.85 0.94 -9.81
CA ALA A 154 7.58 1.10 -11.07
C ALA A 154 8.99 0.51 -10.94
N VAL A 155 9.64 0.72 -9.79
CA VAL A 155 10.94 0.11 -9.47
C VAL A 155 10.81 -1.40 -9.35
N ALA A 156 9.80 -1.91 -8.62
CA ALA A 156 9.57 -3.35 -8.45
C ALA A 156 9.32 -4.06 -9.78
N ALA A 157 8.57 -3.43 -10.68
CA ALA A 157 8.28 -3.96 -12.02
C ALA A 157 9.46 -3.80 -13.00
N GLY A 158 10.54 -3.10 -12.62
CA GLY A 158 11.70 -2.84 -13.48
C GLY A 158 11.45 -1.78 -14.55
N VAL A 159 10.40 -0.97 -14.41
CA VAL A 159 10.05 0.14 -15.31
C VAL A 159 10.84 1.41 -14.98
N ALA A 160 11.23 1.57 -13.72
CA ALA A 160 12.06 2.69 -13.24
C ALA A 160 13.34 2.17 -12.56
N PRO A 161 14.45 2.92 -12.62
CA PRO A 161 15.66 2.56 -11.89
C PRO A 161 15.47 2.77 -10.38
N VAL A 162 16.16 1.95 -9.58
CA VAL A 162 16.20 2.12 -8.11
C VAL A 162 16.69 3.52 -7.78
N GLY A 163 16.02 4.19 -6.83
CA GLY A 163 16.34 5.57 -6.45
C GLY A 163 15.55 6.63 -7.23
N ALA A 164 14.96 6.29 -8.38
CA ALA A 164 14.05 7.17 -9.12
C ALA A 164 12.61 7.05 -8.57
N TYR A 165 12.46 7.29 -7.27
CA TYR A 165 11.15 7.28 -6.63
C TYR A 165 10.31 8.45 -7.13
N ALA A 166 9.04 8.20 -7.44
CA ALA A 166 8.13 9.28 -7.78
C ALA A 166 8.10 10.31 -6.62
N PRO A 167 8.10 11.63 -6.92
CA PRO A 167 7.91 12.64 -5.89
C PRO A 167 6.59 12.37 -5.18
N VAL A 168 6.59 12.47 -3.85
CA VAL A 168 5.34 12.34 -3.09
C VAL A 168 4.53 13.60 -3.38
N ALA A 169 3.61 13.53 -4.33
CA ALA A 169 2.78 14.66 -4.71
C ALA A 169 2.06 15.21 -3.46
N ALA A 170 1.98 16.54 -3.35
CA ALA A 170 1.13 17.18 -2.35
C ALA A 170 -0.30 16.67 -2.55
N PRO A 171 -0.98 16.16 -1.51
CA PRO A 171 -2.29 15.55 -1.66
C PRO A 171 -3.38 16.56 -2.05
N TYR A 172 -3.06 17.86 -1.96
CA TYR A 172 -3.84 18.95 -2.50
C TYR A 172 -2.92 19.82 -3.37
N GLY A 173 -2.92 19.60 -4.69
CA GLY A 173 -2.88 20.77 -5.57
C GLY A 173 -4.15 21.61 -5.29
N PRO A 174 -4.16 22.93 -5.51
CA PRO A 174 -5.38 23.70 -5.38
C PRO A 174 -6.41 23.09 -6.35
N LEU A 175 -7.33 22.29 -5.82
CA LEU A 175 -8.51 21.89 -6.57
C LEU A 175 -9.21 23.22 -6.87
N PRO A 176 -9.42 23.60 -8.14
CA PRO A 176 -10.20 24.77 -8.46
C PRO A 176 -11.51 24.64 -7.71
N ALA A 177 -11.98 25.73 -7.09
CA ALA A 177 -13.10 25.77 -6.15
C ALA A 177 -14.31 24.96 -6.64
N LEU A 178 -14.32 23.66 -6.35
CA LEU A 178 -15.48 22.78 -6.52
C LEU A 178 -16.40 23.13 -5.36
N VAL A 179 -17.62 23.49 -5.71
CA VAL A 179 -18.54 24.31 -4.88
C VAL A 179 -19.12 23.47 -3.73
N THR A 180 -18.97 22.14 -3.79
CA THR A 180 -19.48 21.21 -2.78
C THR A 180 -18.50 20.07 -2.45
N ARG A 181 -18.59 19.53 -1.22
CA ARG A 181 -17.82 18.38 -0.72
C ARG A 181 -18.06 17.10 -1.54
N GLU A 182 -19.25 16.99 -2.13
CA GLU A 182 -19.69 15.86 -2.95
C GLU A 182 -18.98 15.82 -4.31
N GLU A 183 -18.89 16.97 -4.99
CA GLU A 183 -18.16 17.09 -6.26
C GLU A 183 -16.66 16.83 -6.09
N GLN A 184 -16.08 17.29 -4.97
CA GLN A 184 -14.69 17.00 -4.62
C GLN A 184 -14.46 15.51 -4.35
N ALA A 185 -15.37 14.85 -3.62
CA ALA A 185 -15.29 13.42 -3.38
C ALA A 185 -15.42 12.62 -4.68
N ALA A 186 -16.37 12.98 -5.55
CA ALA A 186 -16.53 12.32 -6.86
C ALA A 186 -15.26 12.44 -7.71
N ALA A 187 -14.67 13.64 -7.81
CA ALA A 187 -13.43 13.86 -8.56
C ALA A 187 -12.24 13.04 -8.01
N LEU A 188 -12.12 12.92 -6.68
CA LEU A 188 -11.06 12.12 -6.04
C LEU A 188 -11.27 10.61 -6.22
N LEU A 189 -12.51 10.16 -6.36
CA LEU A 189 -12.87 8.75 -6.53
C LEU A 189 -12.86 8.30 -8.00
N GLU A 190 -12.87 9.21 -8.97
CA GLU A 190 -12.91 8.86 -10.40
C GLU A 190 -11.76 7.93 -10.84
N PRO A 191 -10.49 8.14 -10.46
CA PRO A 191 -9.42 7.21 -10.77
C PRO A 191 -9.62 5.83 -10.14
N LEU A 192 -10.18 5.77 -8.92
CA LEU A 192 -10.50 4.52 -8.25
C LEU A 192 -11.63 3.77 -8.98
N HIS A 193 -12.71 4.48 -9.35
CA HIS A 193 -13.79 3.91 -10.15
C HIS A 193 -13.30 3.38 -11.50
N ALA A 194 -12.41 4.11 -12.18
CA ALA A 194 -11.80 3.66 -13.44
C ALA A 194 -10.96 2.39 -13.23
N ALA A 195 -10.14 2.33 -12.18
CA ALA A 195 -9.34 1.15 -11.85
C ALA A 195 -10.22 -0.07 -11.53
N MET A 196 -11.33 0.14 -10.81
CA MET A 196 -12.26 -0.94 -10.47
C MET A 196 -13.03 -1.47 -11.66
N ARG A 197 -13.44 -0.60 -12.59
CA ARG A 197 -14.01 -1.02 -13.88
C ARG A 197 -13.00 -1.83 -14.69
N ALA A 198 -11.74 -1.36 -14.79
CA ALA A 198 -10.68 -2.10 -15.47
C ALA A 198 -10.39 -3.47 -14.81
N ALA A 199 -10.60 -3.60 -13.50
CA ALA A 199 -10.45 -4.84 -12.75
C ALA A 199 -11.71 -5.73 -12.75
N GLY A 200 -12.83 -5.31 -13.36
CA GLY A 200 -14.10 -6.03 -13.36
C GLY A 200 -14.79 -6.10 -11.98
N LEU A 201 -14.45 -5.18 -11.06
CA LEU A 201 -14.96 -5.14 -9.68
C LEU A 201 -16.15 -4.19 -9.49
N ALA A 202 -16.48 -3.38 -10.49
CA ALA A 202 -17.69 -2.57 -10.52
C ALA A 202 -18.67 -3.19 -11.53
N GLY A 203 -19.93 -3.39 -11.12
CA GLY A 203 -20.98 -3.82 -12.05
C GLY A 203 -21.20 -2.78 -13.14
N GLU A 204 -21.63 -3.20 -14.33
CA GLU A 204 -22.14 -2.26 -15.31
C GLU A 204 -23.43 -1.65 -14.72
N GLU A 205 -23.37 -0.38 -14.30
CA GLU A 205 -24.59 0.35 -13.99
C GLU A 205 -25.40 0.47 -15.29
N GLU A 206 -26.48 -0.30 -15.34
CA GLU A 206 -27.54 -0.20 -16.34
C GLU A 206 -28.12 1.21 -16.24
N ARG A 207 -27.64 2.10 -17.12
CA ARG A 207 -28.10 3.48 -17.19
C ARG A 207 -29.54 3.49 -17.72
N PRO A 208 -30.51 4.14 -17.05
CA PRO A 208 -31.88 4.25 -17.54
C PRO A 208 -31.97 5.03 -18.86
#